data_AF-A0A432SDX6-F1
#
_entry.id   AF-A0A432SDX6-F1
#
_cell.length_a   1.000
_cell.length_b   1.000
_cell.length_c   1.000
_cell.angle_alpha   90.00
_cell.angle_beta   90.00
_cell.angle_gamma   90.00
#
_symmetry.space_group_name_H-M   'P 1'
#
loop_
_entity.id
_entity.type
_entity.pdbx_description
1 polymer ?
#
loop_
_entity_poly.entity_id
_entity_poly.type
_entity_poly.pdbx_seq_one_letter_code
_entity_poly.pdbx_strand_id
1 'polypeptide(L)'
;MSSDKKAFGLWSAVMLGIGSMVGAGIFIVIGEAGSIAGNIVWISFIFGGIAALLSGYSLAKLALRYPSRGGIVEYLVQGFGEGI
;
A
#
# COMPACT_ATOMS: atom_id res chain seq x y z
N MET A 1 27.91 4.83 20.61
CA MET A 1 27.75 4.64 19.15
C MET A 1 26.43 3.93 18.92
N SER A 2 25.42 4.66 18.44
CA SER A 2 24.09 4.11 18.17
C SER A 2 24.16 3.21 16.94
N SER A 3 23.85 1.93 17.11
CA SER A 3 23.80 0.94 16.04
C SER A 3 22.65 1.22 15.09
N ASP A 4 22.95 1.72 13.88
CA ASP A 4 22.04 1.74 12.72
C ASP A 4 21.69 0.30 12.28
N LYS A 5 20.84 -0.38 13.04
CA LYS A 5 20.20 -1.62 12.57
C LYS A 5 19.02 -1.22 11.69
N LYS A 6 19.15 -1.41 10.37
CA LYS A 6 17.99 -1.45 9.47
C LYS A 6 17.00 -2.47 10.03
N ALA A 7 15.89 -1.99 10.62
CA ALA A 7 14.91 -2.85 11.27
C ALA A 7 14.20 -3.80 10.28
N PHE A 8 14.24 -3.48 8.99
CA PHE A 8 13.59 -4.24 7.93
C PHE A 8 14.44 -4.21 6.65
N GLY A 9 14.58 -5.35 5.98
CA GLY A 9 15.14 -5.42 4.63
C GLY A 9 14.08 -5.09 3.58
N LEU A 10 14.51 -4.73 2.37
CA LEU A 10 13.61 -4.45 1.24
C LEU A 10 12.69 -5.65 0.97
N TRP A 11 13.26 -6.85 0.90
CA TRP A 11 12.49 -8.07 0.65
C TRP A 11 11.47 -8.35 1.74
N SER A 12 11.84 -8.19 3.01
CA SER A 12 10.90 -8.31 4.12
C SER A 12 9.75 -7.31 3.97
N ALA A 13 10.03 -6.06 3.61
CA ALA A 13 9.01 -5.01 3.44
C ALA A 13 8.04 -5.34 2.31
N VAL A 14 8.57 -5.82 1.18
CA VAL A 14 7.76 -6.22 0.03
C VAL A 14 6.88 -7.42 0.39
N MET A 15 7.44 -8.44 1.04
CA MET A 15 6.67 -9.62 1.45
C MET A 15 5.58 -9.27 2.48
N LEU A 16 5.86 -8.35 3.40
CA LEU A 16 4.87 -7.84 4.35
C LEU A 16 3.70 -7.17 3.61
N GLY A 17 4.00 -6.32 2.63
CA GLY A 17 2.98 -5.65 1.82
C GLY A 17 2.16 -6.62 0.95
N ILE A 18 2.81 -7.59 0.31
CA ILE A 18 2.09 -8.60 -0.49
C ILE A 18 1.21 -9.46 0.41
N GLY A 19 1.74 -9.94 1.54
CA GLY A 19 0.99 -10.78 2.48
C GLY A 19 -0.24 -10.07 3.04
N SER A 20 -0.13 -8.80 3.41
CA SER A 20 -1.27 -8.03 3.91
C SER A 20 -2.33 -7.78 2.85
N MET A 21 -1.92 -7.46 1.61
CA MET A 21 -2.84 -7.15 0.52
C MET A 21 -3.56 -8.38 -0.04
N VAL A 22 -2.85 -9.52 -0.16
CA VAL A 22 -3.46 -10.79 -0.56
C VAL A 22 -4.39 -11.32 0.54
N GLY A 23 -3.96 -11.22 1.80
CA GLY A 23 -4.75 -11.62 2.97
C GLY A 23 -6.09 -10.89 3.07
N ALA A 24 -6.05 -9.55 3.04
CA ALA A 24 -7.24 -8.72 3.19
C ALA A 24 -8.08 -8.62 1.91
N GLY A 25 -7.46 -8.59 0.73
CA GLY A 25 -8.18 -8.36 -0.52
C GLY A 25 -8.72 -9.64 -1.13
N ILE A 26 -7.83 -10.57 -1.47
CA ILE A 26 -8.19 -11.74 -2.28
C ILE A 26 -9.11 -12.68 -1.50
N PHE A 27 -8.75 -13.05 -0.26
CA PHE A 27 -9.56 -14.02 0.48
C PHE A 27 -10.91 -13.49 0.96
N ILE A 28 -11.03 -12.17 1.16
CA ILE A 28 -12.29 -11.57 1.64
C ILE A 28 -13.21 -11.24 0.46
N VAL A 29 -12.69 -10.68 -0.63
CA VAL A 29 -13.50 -10.00 -1.65
C VAL A 29 -13.63 -10.78 -2.96
N ILE A 30 -12.83 -11.85 -3.19
CA ILE A 30 -12.85 -12.56 -4.49
C ILE A 30 -14.20 -13.22 -4.80
N GLY A 31 -14.92 -13.70 -3.78
CA GLY A 31 -16.24 -14.32 -3.96
C GLY A 31 -17.29 -13.32 -4.43
N GLU A 32 -17.32 -12.14 -3.81
CA GLU A 32 -18.23 -11.06 -4.21
C GLU A 32 -17.84 -10.48 -5.57
N ALA A 33 -16.55 -10.25 -5.80
CA ALA A 33 -16.04 -9.78 -7.08
C ALA A 33 -16.36 -10.76 -8.22
N GLY A 34 -16.28 -12.08 -7.97
CA GLY A 34 -16.68 -13.12 -8.91
C GLY A 34 -18.19 -13.17 -9.15
N SER A 35 -19.01 -12.88 -8.14
CA SER A 35 -20.48 -12.78 -8.31
C SER A 35 -20.88 -11.62 -9.21
N ILE A 36 -20.20 -10.46 -9.09
CA ILE A 36 -20.51 -9.25 -9.85
C ILE A 36 -19.90 -9.31 -11.27
N ALA A 37 -18.62 -9.67 -11.38
CA ALA A 37 -17.87 -9.61 -12.64
C ALA A 37 -17.80 -10.94 -13.40
N GLY A 38 -18.15 -12.06 -12.75
CA GLY A 38 -18.07 -13.40 -13.34
C GLY A 38 -16.68 -13.72 -13.89
N ASN A 39 -16.63 -14.25 -15.11
CA ASN A 39 -15.39 -14.62 -15.80
C ASN A 39 -14.47 -13.41 -16.12
N ILE A 40 -14.97 -12.18 -16.01
CA ILE A 40 -14.26 -10.94 -16.39
C ILE A 40 -13.53 -10.33 -15.18
N VAL A 41 -13.62 -10.94 -13.99
CA VAL A 41 -13.05 -10.41 -12.75
C VAL A 41 -11.55 -10.07 -12.84
N TRP A 42 -10.77 -10.81 -13.62
CA TRP A 42 -9.34 -10.55 -13.82
C TRP A 42 -9.06 -9.19 -14.48
N ILE A 43 -9.97 -8.69 -15.33
CA ILE A 43 -9.89 -7.36 -15.93
C ILE A 43 -10.08 -6.28 -14.86
N SER A 44 -11.02 -6.48 -13.93
CA SER A 44 -11.20 -5.58 -12.78
C SER A 44 -9.93 -5.48 -11.93
N PHE A 45 -9.23 -6.60 -11.74
CA PHE A 45 -7.93 -6.60 -11.05
C PHE A 45 -6.83 -5.84 -11.81
N ILE A 46 -6.83 -5.85 -13.15
CA ILE A 46 -5.88 -5.05 -13.93
C ILE A 46 -6.12 -3.55 -13.72
N PHE A 47 -7.38 -3.10 -13.82
CA PHE A 47 -7.71 -1.70 -13.58
C PHE A 47 -7.42 -1.28 -12.14
N GLY A 48 -7.77 -2.12 -11.16
CA GLY A 48 -7.43 -1.91 -9.76
C GLY A 48 -5.93 -1.87 -9.52
N GLY A 49 -5.16 -2.73 -10.19
CA GLY A 49 -3.70 -2.76 -10.14
C GLY A 49 -3.06 -1.49 -10.69
N ILE A 50 -3.56 -0.96 -11.81
CA ILE A 50 -3.09 0.31 -12.37
C ILE A 50 -3.36 1.46 -11.39
N ALA A 51 -4.57 1.54 -10.82
CA ALA A 51 -4.90 2.56 -9.82
C ALA A 51 -4.02 2.45 -8.56
N ALA A 52 -3.75 1.22 -8.11
CA ALA A 52 -2.86 0.95 -6.99
C ALA A 52 -1.40 1.33 -7.29
N LEU A 53 -0.91 1.08 -8.50
CA LEU A 53 0.44 1.47 -8.92
C LEU A 53 0.63 3.00 -8.91
N LEU A 54 -0.35 3.74 -9.45
CA LEU A 54 -0.32 5.20 -9.44
C LEU A 54 -0.30 5.75 -8.01
N SER A 55 -1.15 5.19 -7.14
CA SER A 55 -1.21 5.55 -5.72
C SER A 55 0.09 5.21 -4.99
N GLY A 56 0.61 3.99 -5.20
CA GLY A 56 1.85 3.51 -4.61
C GLY A 56 3.06 4.35 -5.04
N TYR A 57 3.13 4.77 -6.31
CA TYR A 57 4.18 5.65 -6.79
C TYR A 57 4.13 7.04 -6.15
N SER A 58 2.93 7.60 -5.96
CA SER A 58 2.74 8.87 -5.25
C SER A 58 3.24 8.77 -3.80
N LEU A 59 2.83 7.72 -3.08
CA LEU A 59 3.27 7.45 -1.71
C LEU A 59 4.77 7.17 -1.61
N ALA A 60 5.36 6.47 -2.57
CA ALA A 60 6.79 6.21 -2.59
C ALA A 60 7.62 7.50 -2.71
N LYS A 61 7.20 8.44 -3.56
CA LYS A 61 7.84 9.76 -3.65
C LYS A 61 7.72 10.55 -2.35
N LEU A 62 6.58 10.45 -1.69
CA LEU A 62 6.34 11.14 -0.43
C LEU A 62 7.16 10.52 0.72
N ALA A 63 7.31 9.20 0.74
CA ALA A 63 8.17 8.49 1.68
C ALA A 63 9.65 8.87 1.54
N LEU A 64 10.11 9.11 0.31
CA LEU A 64 11.46 9.61 0.07
C LEU A 64 11.63 11.07 0.50
N ARG A 65 10.58 11.90 0.39
CA ARG A 65 10.62 13.31 0.78
C ARG A 65 10.51 13.51 2.29
N TYR A 66 9.67 12.72 2.95
CA TYR A 66 9.37 12.78 4.37
C TYR A 66 9.61 11.42 5.03
N PRO A 67 10.87 11.07 5.36
CA PRO A 67 11.20 9.79 6.00
C PRO A 67 10.78 9.82 7.48
N SER A 68 9.50 9.55 7.75
CA SER A 68 8.92 9.44 9.09
C SER A 68 8.38 8.03 9.37
N ARG A 69 8.30 7.67 10.64
CA ARG A 69 7.65 6.42 11.11
C ARG A 69 6.12 6.56 11.19
N GLY A 70 5.58 7.76 11.00
CA GLY A 70 4.14 8.07 11.07
C GLY A 70 3.32 7.66 9.83
N GLY A 71 3.98 7.21 8.75
CA GLY A 71 3.30 6.74 7.54
C GLY A 71 2.43 7.80 6.89
N ILE A 72 1.23 7.41 6.45
CA ILE A 72 0.29 8.30 5.74
C ILE A 72 -0.17 9.48 6.61
N VAL A 73 -0.27 9.31 7.93
CA VAL A 73 -0.71 10.38 8.84
C VAL A 73 0.29 11.55 8.81
N GLU A 74 1.59 11.26 8.79
CA GLU A 74 2.63 12.28 8.64
C GLU A 74 2.41 13.07 7.35
N TYR A 75 2.15 12.37 6.24
CA TYR A 75 1.95 13.02 4.94
C TYR A 75 0.76 13.98 4.94
N LEU A 76 -0.31 13.63 5.65
CA LEU A 76 -1.48 14.48 5.81
C LEU A 76 -1.16 15.69 6.68
N VAL A 77 -0.47 15.49 7.81
CA VAL A 77 -0.04 16.58 8.69
C VAL A 77 0.87 17.56 7.96
N GLN A 78 1.81 17.07 7.16
CA GLN A 78 2.70 17.91 6.34
C GLN A 78 1.93 18.68 5.25
N GLY A 79 0.84 18.12 4.73
CA GLY A 79 0.02 18.74 3.70
C GLY A 79 -1.03 19.73 4.21
N PHE A 80 -1.62 19.46 5.38
CA PHE A 80 -2.80 20.18 5.89
C PHE A 80 -2.60 20.85 7.26
N GLY A 81 -1.49 20.58 7.96
CA GLY A 81 -1.20 21.10 9.30
C GLY A 81 -1.62 20.14 10.43
N GLU A 82 -1.06 20.35 11.63
CA GLU A 82 -1.45 19.60 12.83
C GLU A 82 -2.81 20.10 13.36
N GLY A 83 -3.78 19.19 13.56
CA GLY A 83 -5.03 19.49 14.27
C GLY A 83 -6.32 19.61 13.44
N ILE A 84 -6.38 19.03 12.24
CA ILE A 84 -7.66 18.69 11.57
C ILE A 84 -8.14 17.31 12.03
#